data_AF-A0A1Z5KGC1-F1
#
_entry.id   AF-A0A1Z5KGC1-F1
#
_cell.length_a   1.000
_cell.length_b   1.000
_cell.length_c   1.000
_cell.angle_alpha   90.00
_cell.angle_beta   90.00
_cell.angle_gamma   90.00
#
_symmetry.space_group_name_H-M   'P 1'
#
loop_
_entity.id
_entity.type
_entity.pdbx_description
1 polymer ?
#
loop_
_entity_poly.entity_id
_entity_poly.type
_entity_poly.pdbx_seq_one_letter_code
_entity_poly.pdbx_strand_id
1 'polypeptide(L)'
;MRCYGDKPASFMRMQPSGQIPVAVIDGKVYGQSNDILYVLEENFPQYKSLKPPKGKELKAQELLRLERQLFSAWMYWLTSGGGAGLRQRFVQVLQQVERELQSNGPFFIGKQVTTVDFMYASFLERMAASMLYYKGFVMRVAPGQATDYPAVNRWFDAMETLESYQLTKSDYYTHCWDLPPQLGGCVAEPAGDIYRRAIDGERLADNSRGSWELPLEPHNGGVEPDWIWAGDEASARREAAERLSANHIAIVRFAARGAGRKGMPPVSAPLADPNAVPSEAVIGSVDAILRIVCMALLEGTEQHSAALMQTVNIIHQAGKEFQNGVVDSLAYLRDRVGVPRDMKLPAARQLRAHLNWAIEKILDA
;
A
#
# COMPACT_ATOMS: atom_id res chain seq x y z
N MET A 1 -13.65 8.96 10.34
CA MET A 1 -13.31 8.24 9.10
C MET A 1 -14.58 7.68 8.46
N ARG A 2 -15.17 8.42 7.51
CA ARG A 2 -16.32 8.00 6.66
C ARG A 2 -15.95 8.04 5.18
N CYS A 3 -14.65 7.96 4.89
CA CYS A 3 -14.11 8.12 3.54
C CYS A 3 -14.54 7.05 2.54
N TYR A 4 -15.04 5.91 3.03
CA TYR A 4 -15.58 4.80 2.24
C TYR A 4 -17.12 4.71 2.32
N GLY A 5 -17.78 5.77 2.78
CA GLY A 5 -19.23 5.79 2.98
C GLY A 5 -19.67 5.47 4.42
N ASP A 6 -20.97 5.22 4.57
CA ASP A 6 -21.59 5.00 5.87
C ASP A 6 -21.23 3.63 6.44
N LYS A 7 -20.96 3.61 7.75
CA LYS A 7 -20.70 2.37 8.47
C LYS A 7 -22.02 1.65 8.75
N PRO A 8 -22.06 0.30 8.68
CA PRO A 8 -23.28 -0.45 8.96
C PRO A 8 -23.88 -0.12 10.32
N ALA A 9 -25.21 -0.09 10.43
CA ALA A 9 -25.89 0.18 11.70
C ALA A 9 -25.52 -0.83 12.80
N SER A 10 -25.20 -2.07 12.43
CA SER A 10 -24.66 -3.09 13.35
C SER A 10 -23.33 -2.68 13.97
N PHE A 11 -22.43 -2.10 13.18
CA PHE A 11 -21.16 -1.58 13.68
C PHE A 11 -21.36 -0.36 14.57
N MET A 12 -22.23 0.58 14.16
CA MET A 12 -22.49 1.80 14.94
C MET A 12 -23.14 1.50 16.30
N ARG A 13 -23.94 0.43 16.43
CA ARG A 13 -24.45 -0.04 17.72
C ARG A 13 -23.34 -0.56 18.64
N MET A 14 -22.32 -1.20 18.08
CA MET A 14 -21.17 -1.73 18.83
C MET A 14 -20.17 -0.63 19.21
N GLN A 15 -19.93 0.32 18.32
CA GLN A 15 -18.98 1.41 18.49
C GLN A 15 -19.63 2.74 18.05
N PRO A 16 -20.39 3.41 18.94
CA PRO A 16 -21.12 4.64 18.61
C PRO A 16 -20.23 5.80 18.13
N SER A 17 -18.96 5.84 18.56
CA SER A 17 -18.00 6.84 18.08
C SER A 17 -17.63 6.67 16.60
N GLY A 18 -17.92 5.49 16.03
CA GLY A 18 -17.49 5.11 14.70
C GLY A 18 -15.97 4.95 14.55
N GLN A 19 -15.19 4.92 15.64
CA GLN A 19 -13.74 4.72 15.58
C GLN A 19 -13.38 3.25 15.33
N ILE A 20 -12.17 3.02 14.83
CA ILE A 20 -11.58 1.69 14.63
C ILE A 20 -10.16 1.72 15.22
N PRO A 21 -9.59 0.57 15.65
CA PRO A 21 -10.16 -0.78 15.62
C PRO A 21 -11.25 -1.04 16.69
N VAL A 22 -12.00 -2.12 16.50
CA VAL A 22 -12.94 -2.69 17.49
C VAL A 22 -12.76 -4.21 17.46
N ALA A 23 -12.69 -4.86 18.62
CA ALA A 23 -12.65 -6.31 18.73
C ALA A 23 -13.74 -6.82 19.67
N VAL A 24 -14.25 -8.01 19.38
CA VAL A 24 -15.11 -8.78 20.28
C VAL A 24 -14.30 -9.99 20.73
N ILE A 25 -13.90 -10.01 22.00
CA ILE A 25 -13.09 -11.07 22.60
C ILE A 25 -13.89 -11.65 23.76
N ASP A 26 -14.18 -12.95 23.70
CA ASP A 26 -15.00 -13.68 24.69
C ASP A 26 -16.34 -12.98 25.00
N GLY A 27 -17.02 -12.52 23.94
CA GLY A 27 -18.31 -11.83 24.04
C GLY A 27 -18.24 -10.38 24.54
N LYS A 28 -17.05 -9.88 24.91
CA LYS A 28 -16.84 -8.50 25.35
C LYS A 28 -16.30 -7.62 24.23
N VAL A 29 -16.88 -6.42 24.10
CA VAL A 29 -16.48 -5.42 23.10
C VAL A 29 -15.36 -4.54 23.64
N TYR A 30 -14.29 -4.42 22.86
CA TYR A 30 -13.15 -3.53 23.10
C TYR A 30 -13.01 -2.53 21.96
N GLY A 31 -13.12 -1.24 22.26
CA GLY A 31 -13.18 -0.17 21.27
C GLY A 31 -11.88 0.64 21.10
N GLN A 32 -10.80 0.26 21.77
CA GLN A 32 -9.51 0.95 21.75
C GLN A 32 -8.39 -0.05 21.47
N SER A 33 -7.42 0.32 20.62
CA SER A 33 -6.31 -0.56 20.25
C SER A 33 -5.50 -1.04 21.45
N ASN A 34 -5.25 -0.17 22.44
CA ASN A 34 -4.49 -0.52 23.63
C ASN A 34 -5.20 -1.57 24.50
N ASP A 35 -6.52 -1.45 24.66
CA ASP A 35 -7.31 -2.42 25.42
C ASP A 35 -7.34 -3.78 24.72
N ILE A 36 -7.44 -3.78 23.38
CA ILE A 36 -7.36 -4.98 22.56
C ILE A 36 -6.00 -5.67 22.76
N LEU A 37 -4.90 -4.92 22.64
CA LEU A 37 -3.55 -5.46 22.84
C LEU A 37 -3.37 -6.04 24.26
N TYR A 38 -3.88 -5.33 25.28
CA TYR A 38 -3.77 -5.78 26.67
C TYR A 38 -4.49 -7.11 26.90
N VAL A 39 -5.73 -7.23 26.42
CA VAL A 39 -6.54 -8.44 26.58
C VAL A 39 -5.95 -9.62 25.80
N LEU A 40 -5.39 -9.36 24.61
CA LEU A 40 -4.69 -10.41 23.86
C LEU A 40 -3.47 -10.93 24.63
N GLU A 41 -2.67 -10.05 25.25
CA GLU A 41 -1.53 -10.49 26.08
C GLU A 41 -1.95 -11.27 27.34
N GLU A 42 -3.15 -11.00 27.89
CA GLU A 42 -3.68 -11.75 29.04
C GLU A 42 -4.26 -13.12 28.65
N ASN A 43 -4.98 -13.18 27.53
CA ASN A 43 -5.69 -14.39 27.10
C ASN A 43 -4.76 -15.44 26.45
N PHE A 44 -3.58 -15.03 25.99
CA PHE A 44 -2.65 -15.87 25.24
C PHE A 44 -1.27 -16.02 25.91
N PRO A 45 -1.19 -16.36 27.21
CA PRO A 45 0.07 -16.38 27.97
C PRO A 45 1.06 -17.48 27.54
N GLN A 46 0.60 -18.48 26.78
CA GLN A 46 1.42 -19.54 26.22
C GLN A 46 2.34 -19.05 25.09
N TYR A 47 2.03 -17.89 24.49
CA TYR A 47 2.87 -17.28 23.48
C TYR A 47 3.86 -16.31 24.10
N LYS A 48 4.91 -15.99 23.35
CA LYS A 48 5.91 -15.03 23.79
C LYS A 48 5.27 -13.65 23.94
N SER A 49 5.21 -13.18 25.18
CA SER A 49 4.73 -11.83 25.54
C SER A 49 5.47 -10.74 24.75
N LEU A 50 4.71 -9.79 24.21
CA LEU A 50 5.24 -8.59 23.57
C LEU A 50 5.36 -7.41 24.55
N LYS A 51 4.92 -7.57 25.81
CA LYS A 51 5.11 -6.54 26.83
C LYS A 51 6.59 -6.16 26.96
N PRO A 52 6.90 -4.87 27.23
CA PRO A 52 8.25 -4.46 27.56
C PRO A 52 8.85 -5.34 28.68
N PRO A 53 10.14 -5.71 28.59
CA PRO A 53 10.81 -6.46 29.65
C PRO A 53 10.70 -5.77 31.01
N LYS A 54 10.67 -6.57 32.09
CA LYS A 54 10.60 -6.06 33.46
C LYS A 54 11.70 -5.02 33.73
N GLY A 55 11.33 -3.88 34.31
CA GLY A 55 12.24 -2.76 34.59
C GLY A 55 12.45 -1.81 33.41
N LYS A 56 11.78 -2.04 32.26
CA LYS A 56 11.79 -1.14 31.09
C LYS A 56 10.48 -0.38 30.92
N GLU A 57 9.58 -0.41 31.89
CA GLU A 57 8.25 0.20 31.82
C GLU A 57 8.35 1.71 31.62
N LEU A 58 9.23 2.39 32.37
CA LEU A 58 9.46 3.83 32.20
C LEU A 58 10.01 4.14 30.81
N LYS A 59 10.98 3.34 30.34
CA LYS A 59 11.56 3.52 29.00
C LYS A 59 10.51 3.33 27.91
N ALA A 60 9.64 2.33 28.03
CA ALA A 60 8.53 2.12 27.11
C ALA A 60 7.59 3.33 27.08
N GLN A 61 7.25 3.91 28.24
CA GLN A 61 6.42 5.12 28.30
C GLN A 61 7.10 6.33 27.65
N GLU A 62 8.40 6.53 27.85
CA GLU A 62 9.18 7.58 27.17
C GLU A 62 9.15 7.42 25.65
N LEU A 63 9.36 6.19 25.18
CA LEU A 63 9.32 5.86 23.75
C LEU A 63 7.93 6.07 23.15
N LEU A 64 6.86 5.71 23.85
CA LEU A 64 5.49 5.98 23.38
C LEU A 64 5.13 7.47 23.39
N ARG A 65 5.72 8.28 24.29
CA ARG A 65 5.60 9.74 24.21
C ARG A 65 6.35 10.30 23.00
N LEU A 66 7.51 9.74 22.68
CA LEU A 66 8.29 10.12 21.49
C LEU A 66 7.55 9.74 20.20
N GLU A 67 6.89 8.58 20.17
CA GLU A 67 6.05 8.13 19.06
C GLU A 67 4.98 9.19 18.74
N ARG A 68 4.23 9.61 19.76
CA ARG A 68 3.19 10.63 19.63
C ARG A 68 3.72 11.99 19.18
N GLN A 69 4.93 12.36 19.60
CA GLN A 69 5.60 13.56 19.11
C GLN A 69 5.96 13.43 17.63
N LEU A 70 6.46 12.27 17.20
CA LEU A 70 6.80 11.99 15.81
C LEU A 70 5.55 12.00 14.93
N PHE A 71 4.49 11.31 15.35
CA PHE A 71 3.18 11.34 14.70
C PHE A 71 2.69 12.77 14.50
N SER A 72 2.77 13.60 15.55
CA SER A 72 2.29 14.99 15.47
C SER A 72 3.13 15.80 14.48
N ALA A 73 4.46 15.69 14.53
CA ALA A 73 5.34 16.41 13.60
C ALA A 73 5.13 15.98 12.14
N TRP A 74 4.95 14.68 11.91
CA TRP A 74 4.60 14.11 10.61
C TRP A 74 3.29 14.66 10.09
N MET A 75 2.21 14.54 10.89
CA MET A 75 0.89 15.02 10.54
C MET A 75 0.90 16.49 10.14
N TYR A 76 1.51 17.37 10.96
CA TYR A 76 1.55 18.79 10.66
C TYR A 76 2.29 19.12 9.37
N TRP A 77 3.42 18.47 9.09
CA TRP A 77 4.16 18.73 7.85
C TRP A 77 3.46 18.11 6.64
N LEU A 78 2.98 16.86 6.73
CA LEU A 78 2.32 16.16 5.64
C LEU A 78 1.08 16.91 5.13
N THR A 79 0.25 17.43 6.04
CA THR A 79 -1.03 18.07 5.68
C THR A 79 -0.91 19.58 5.47
N SER A 80 0.30 20.15 5.42
CA SER A 80 0.49 21.58 5.18
C SER A 80 1.58 21.87 4.16
N GLY A 81 1.46 23.01 3.48
CA GLY A 81 2.56 23.60 2.70
C GLY A 81 3.52 24.42 3.57
N GLY A 82 3.44 24.28 4.90
CA GLY A 82 4.22 25.07 5.84
C GLY A 82 5.71 24.76 5.71
N GLY A 83 6.50 25.82 5.54
CA GLY A 83 7.89 25.78 5.11
C GLY A 83 8.91 25.18 6.10
N ALA A 84 10.16 25.62 5.99
CA ALA A 84 11.35 25.01 6.59
C ALA A 84 11.23 24.62 8.10
N GLY A 85 10.42 25.33 8.89
CA GLY A 85 10.22 25.04 10.31
C GLY A 85 9.52 23.71 10.61
N LEU A 86 8.50 23.32 9.83
CA LEU A 86 7.80 22.04 10.04
C LEU A 86 8.69 20.86 9.66
N ARG A 87 9.39 20.99 8.52
CA ARG A 87 10.45 20.05 8.12
C ARG A 87 11.50 19.92 9.22
N GLN A 88 12.02 21.03 9.74
CA GLN A 88 13.03 21.00 10.80
C GLN A 88 12.51 20.29 12.06
N ARG A 89 11.26 20.55 12.47
CA ARG A 89 10.65 19.88 13.62
C ARG A 89 10.53 18.37 13.40
N PHE A 90 10.06 17.94 12.23
CA PHE A 90 9.98 16.52 11.89
C PHE A 90 11.36 15.86 11.93
N VAL A 91 12.35 16.45 11.27
CA VAL A 91 13.74 15.95 11.25
C VAL A 91 14.31 15.85 12.67
N GLN A 92 14.11 16.87 13.51
CA GLN A 92 14.59 16.86 14.90
C GLN A 92 14.02 15.70 15.73
N VAL A 93 12.73 15.39 15.55
CA VAL A 93 12.06 14.30 16.28
C VAL A 93 12.46 12.95 15.69
N LEU A 94 12.54 12.80 14.37
CA LEU A 94 13.01 11.58 13.72
C LEU A 94 14.46 11.26 14.11
N GLN A 95 15.32 12.27 14.24
CA GLN A 95 16.68 12.09 14.76
C GLN A 95 16.72 11.62 16.22
N GLN A 96 15.71 11.95 17.04
CA GLN A 96 15.59 11.37 18.38
C GLN A 96 15.24 9.88 18.29
N VAL A 97 14.30 9.52 17.41
CA VAL A 97 13.93 8.12 17.15
C VAL A 97 15.13 7.31 16.65
N GLU A 98 15.89 7.86 15.71
CA GLU A 98 17.13 7.28 15.20
C GLU A 98 18.14 7.01 16.33
N ARG A 99 18.36 7.98 17.24
CA ARG A 99 19.24 7.79 18.40
C ARG A 99 18.75 6.69 19.33
N GLU A 100 17.45 6.64 19.60
CA GLU A 100 16.87 5.59 20.43
C GLU A 100 17.09 4.19 19.83
N LEU A 101 16.86 4.02 18.53
CA LEU A 101 17.13 2.75 17.84
C LEU A 101 18.62 2.43 17.80
N GLN A 102 19.48 3.43 17.57
CA GLN A 102 20.94 3.25 17.53
C GLN A 102 21.49 2.77 18.87
N SER A 103 20.98 3.28 20.00
CA SER A 103 21.44 2.91 21.34
C SER A 103 20.95 1.55 21.83
N ASN A 104 19.82 1.06 21.32
CA ASN A 104 19.18 -0.15 21.83
C ASN A 104 19.25 -1.36 20.88
N GLY A 105 19.30 -1.11 19.56
CA GLY A 105 18.70 -1.91 18.49
C GLY A 105 18.95 -3.44 18.39
N PRO A 106 18.29 -4.09 17.41
CA PRO A 106 17.54 -3.46 16.30
C PRO A 106 16.13 -2.96 16.64
N PHE A 107 15.55 -3.36 17.78
CA PHE A 107 14.24 -2.90 18.25
C PHE A 107 14.38 -1.83 19.33
N PHE A 108 13.29 -1.12 19.62
CA PHE A 108 13.33 0.03 20.56
C PHE A 108 13.75 -0.35 21.98
N ILE A 109 13.43 -1.57 22.43
CA ILE A 109 13.80 -2.07 23.77
C ILE A 109 14.72 -3.30 23.66
N GLY A 110 15.67 -3.25 22.73
CA GLY A 110 16.77 -4.22 22.66
C GLY A 110 16.68 -5.15 21.45
N LYS A 111 17.00 -6.43 21.68
CA LYS A 111 17.08 -7.45 20.61
C LYS A 111 15.76 -8.10 20.24
N GLN A 112 14.71 -7.91 21.04
CA GLN A 112 13.43 -8.56 20.86
C GLN A 112 12.35 -7.52 20.57
N VAL A 113 11.47 -7.82 19.62
CA VAL A 113 10.31 -6.99 19.31
C VAL A 113 9.39 -6.91 20.53
N THR A 114 8.80 -5.74 20.74
CA THR A 114 7.84 -5.48 21.81
C THR A 114 6.62 -4.73 21.27
N THR A 115 5.61 -4.52 22.10
CA THR A 115 4.46 -3.67 21.77
C THR A 115 4.87 -2.26 21.39
N VAL A 116 6.01 -1.74 21.87
CA VAL A 116 6.51 -0.42 21.46
C VAL A 116 6.81 -0.41 19.97
N ASP A 117 7.48 -1.43 19.44
CA ASP A 117 7.78 -1.53 18.01
C ASP A 117 6.51 -1.55 17.15
N PHE A 118 5.49 -2.30 17.57
CA PHE A 118 4.20 -2.35 16.87
C PHE A 118 3.43 -1.02 16.93
N MET A 119 3.56 -0.26 18.02
CA MET A 119 2.98 1.09 18.10
C MET A 119 3.65 2.06 17.11
N TYR A 120 4.96 1.93 16.91
CA TYR A 120 5.69 2.71 15.90
C TYR A 120 5.41 2.23 14.47
N ALA A 121 5.23 0.92 14.27
CA ALA A 121 5.28 0.32 12.95
C ALA A 121 4.30 0.91 11.94
N SER A 122 3.04 1.03 12.35
CA SER A 122 2.00 1.59 11.47
C SER A 122 2.25 3.03 11.04
N PHE A 123 3.00 3.81 11.84
CA PHE A 123 3.31 5.19 11.52
C PHE A 123 4.63 5.31 10.75
N LEU A 124 5.65 4.55 11.11
CA LEU A 124 6.90 4.53 10.35
C LEU A 124 6.69 4.06 8.91
N GLU A 125 5.83 3.06 8.66
CA GLU A 125 5.47 2.65 7.30
C GLU A 125 4.78 3.77 6.52
N ARG A 126 3.74 4.38 7.10
CA ARG A 126 3.03 5.50 6.49
C ARG A 126 3.95 6.69 6.24
N MET A 127 4.86 6.98 7.17
CA MET A 127 5.85 8.06 7.02
C MET A 127 6.84 7.75 5.90
N ALA A 128 7.40 6.53 5.84
CA ALA A 128 8.33 6.14 4.79
C ALA A 128 7.74 6.32 3.39
N ALA A 129 6.47 5.94 3.21
CA ALA A 129 5.73 6.15 1.97
C ALA A 129 5.39 7.63 1.72
N SER A 130 4.64 8.24 2.64
CA SER A 130 4.04 9.57 2.43
C SER A 130 5.04 10.70 2.42
N MET A 131 6.10 10.62 3.22
CA MET A 131 7.14 11.66 3.23
C MET A 131 7.97 11.63 1.95
N LEU A 132 8.20 10.45 1.38
CA LEU A 132 8.82 10.31 0.08
C LEU A 132 7.90 10.87 -1.02
N TYR A 133 6.66 10.39 -1.07
CA TYR A 133 5.67 10.73 -2.10
C TYR A 133 5.29 12.21 -2.13
N TYR A 134 4.96 12.79 -0.97
CA TYR A 134 4.47 14.18 -0.90
C TYR A 134 5.60 15.19 -0.72
N LYS A 135 6.70 14.84 -0.05
CA LYS A 135 7.71 15.80 0.40
C LYS A 135 9.11 15.57 -0.19
N GLY A 136 9.32 14.48 -0.91
CA GLY A 136 10.65 14.09 -1.40
C GLY A 136 11.63 13.77 -0.28
N PHE A 137 11.13 13.41 0.90
CA PHE A 137 11.95 13.15 2.08
C PHE A 137 12.15 11.64 2.27
N VAL A 138 13.41 11.21 2.16
CA VAL A 138 13.80 9.80 2.18
C VAL A 138 14.08 9.34 3.61
N MET A 139 13.24 8.44 4.13
CA MET A 139 13.43 7.80 5.45
C MET A 139 14.04 6.39 5.34
N ARG A 140 13.66 5.66 4.30
CA ARG A 140 14.02 4.27 4.05
C ARG A 140 14.59 4.17 2.65
N VAL A 141 15.75 3.51 2.51
CA VAL A 141 16.48 3.36 1.25
C VAL A 141 16.61 1.88 0.89
N ALA A 142 16.94 1.60 -0.38
CA ALA A 142 17.24 0.24 -0.80
C ALA A 142 18.55 -0.27 -0.15
N PRO A 143 18.72 -1.60 0.02
CA PRO A 143 19.95 -2.16 0.57
C PRO A 143 21.21 -1.65 -0.14
N GLY A 144 22.23 -1.29 0.63
CA GLY A 144 23.51 -0.79 0.11
C GLY A 144 23.55 0.71 -0.22
N GLN A 145 22.42 1.42 -0.15
CA GLN A 145 22.40 2.88 -0.32
C GLN A 145 22.76 3.61 0.99
N ALA A 146 23.44 4.76 0.86
CA ALA A 146 23.72 5.62 2.00
C ALA A 146 22.43 6.27 2.53
N THR A 147 22.36 6.46 3.85
CA THR A 147 21.21 7.09 4.51
C THR A 147 21.62 7.81 5.79
N ASP A 148 20.91 8.89 6.11
CA ASP A 148 21.03 9.61 7.38
C ASP A 148 20.33 8.89 8.54
N TYR A 149 19.56 7.83 8.25
CA TYR A 149 18.75 7.08 9.24
C TYR A 149 19.09 5.58 9.27
N PRO A 150 20.36 5.18 9.48
CA PRO A 150 20.77 3.78 9.42
C PRO A 150 20.08 2.90 10.48
N ALA A 151 19.76 3.40 11.68
CA ALA A 151 19.08 2.63 12.71
C ALA A 151 17.60 2.41 12.41
N VAL A 152 16.90 3.41 11.85
CA VAL A 152 15.53 3.24 11.33
C VAL A 152 15.51 2.20 10.20
N ASN A 153 16.49 2.22 9.30
CA ASN A 153 16.60 1.22 8.23
C ASN A 153 16.82 -0.19 8.80
N ARG A 154 17.74 -0.35 9.76
CA ARG A 154 17.93 -1.63 10.47
C ARG A 154 16.69 -2.10 11.23
N TRP A 155 15.88 -1.17 11.75
CA TRP A 155 14.61 -1.49 12.39
C TRP A 155 13.60 -2.04 11.37
N PHE A 156 13.47 -1.43 10.20
CA PHE A 156 12.66 -1.97 9.10
C PHE A 156 13.15 -3.37 8.69
N ASP A 157 14.46 -3.54 8.48
CA ASP A 157 15.04 -4.85 8.12
C ASP A 157 14.67 -5.92 9.18
N ALA A 158 14.73 -5.56 10.46
CA ALA A 158 14.39 -6.47 11.56
C ALA A 158 12.89 -6.77 11.64
N MET A 159 12.02 -5.77 11.49
CA MET A 159 10.57 -5.98 11.42
C MET A 159 10.19 -6.88 10.25
N GLU A 160 10.86 -6.72 9.11
CA GLU A 160 10.68 -7.50 7.88
C GLU A 160 11.11 -8.97 8.02
N THR A 161 11.76 -9.37 9.12
CA THR A 161 11.98 -10.78 9.47
C THR A 161 10.81 -11.43 10.22
N LEU A 162 9.86 -10.65 10.72
CA LEU A 162 8.73 -11.13 11.51
C LEU A 162 7.59 -11.54 10.58
N GLU A 163 7.20 -12.80 10.57
CA GLU A 163 6.08 -13.31 9.75
C GLU A 163 4.80 -12.49 9.96
N SER A 164 4.48 -12.15 11.22
CA SER A 164 3.31 -11.33 11.55
C SER A 164 3.34 -9.95 10.89
N TYR A 165 4.53 -9.37 10.73
CA TYR A 165 4.70 -8.08 10.05
C TYR A 165 4.64 -8.23 8.53
N GLN A 166 5.29 -9.26 7.98
CA GLN A 166 5.26 -9.55 6.55
C GLN A 166 3.83 -9.75 6.01
N LEU A 167 2.91 -10.28 6.84
CA LEU A 167 1.51 -10.47 6.49
C LEU A 167 0.67 -9.19 6.50
N THR A 168 1.12 -8.14 7.19
CA THR A 168 0.33 -6.91 7.40
C THR A 168 0.96 -5.65 6.80
N LYS A 169 2.24 -5.69 6.45
CA LYS A 169 2.97 -4.57 5.83
C LYS A 169 2.32 -4.18 4.50
N SER A 170 2.17 -2.89 4.25
CA SER A 170 1.60 -2.35 3.01
C SER A 170 2.67 -1.69 2.13
N ASP A 171 2.39 -1.54 0.83
CA ASP A 171 3.26 -0.82 -0.10
C ASP A 171 3.10 0.70 -0.02
N TYR A 172 4.03 1.42 -0.64
CA TYR A 172 4.02 2.88 -0.67
C TYR A 172 2.79 3.41 -1.42
N TYR A 173 2.42 2.79 -2.53
CA TYR A 173 1.24 3.18 -3.32
C TYR A 173 -0.03 3.17 -2.47
N THR A 174 -0.32 2.05 -1.79
CA THR A 174 -1.52 1.92 -0.97
C THR A 174 -1.52 2.97 0.15
N HIS A 175 -0.40 3.18 0.85
CA HIS A 175 -0.33 4.21 1.89
C HIS A 175 -0.59 5.62 1.36
N CYS A 176 -0.04 5.98 0.21
CA CYS A 176 -0.17 7.33 -0.34
C CYS A 176 -1.60 7.63 -0.81
N TRP A 177 -2.32 6.62 -1.30
CA TRP A 177 -3.73 6.79 -1.70
C TRP A 177 -4.72 6.65 -0.54
N ASP A 178 -4.35 5.94 0.52
CA ASP A 178 -5.17 5.74 1.71
C ASP A 178 -5.21 6.97 2.65
N LEU A 179 -4.09 7.72 2.74
CA LEU A 179 -3.93 8.82 3.69
C LEU A 179 -4.80 10.06 3.40
N PRO A 180 -4.82 10.65 2.19
CA PRO A 180 -5.56 11.89 1.93
C PRO A 180 -7.02 11.85 2.38
N PRO A 181 -7.83 10.81 2.04
CA PRO A 181 -9.22 10.79 2.45
C PRO A 181 -9.42 10.58 3.96
N GLN A 182 -8.42 10.07 4.67
CA GLN A 182 -8.45 9.94 6.14
C GLN A 182 -8.05 11.22 6.87
N LEU A 183 -7.10 11.96 6.32
CA LEU A 183 -6.50 13.14 6.95
C LEU A 183 -7.16 14.47 6.52
N GLY A 184 -8.04 14.44 5.51
CA GLY A 184 -8.62 15.65 4.92
C GLY A 184 -7.72 16.30 3.86
N GLY A 185 -6.74 15.55 3.34
CA GLY A 185 -5.78 15.98 2.34
C GLY A 185 -4.33 15.88 2.80
N CYS A 186 -3.43 15.70 1.83
CA CYS A 186 -1.98 15.80 2.00
C CYS A 186 -1.47 16.88 1.05
N VAL A 187 -0.44 17.64 1.44
CA VAL A 187 0.08 18.74 0.63
C VAL A 187 1.41 18.33 0.00
N ALA A 188 1.41 18.21 -1.33
CA ALA A 188 2.60 17.91 -2.10
C ALA A 188 3.54 19.12 -2.23
N GLU A 189 4.85 18.84 -2.23
CA GLU A 189 5.93 19.76 -2.53
C GLU A 189 6.65 19.30 -3.81
N PRO A 190 7.25 20.19 -4.61
CA PRO A 190 7.91 19.83 -5.87
C PRO A 190 8.97 18.73 -5.73
N ALA A 191 9.65 18.66 -4.58
CA ALA A 191 10.65 17.63 -4.31
C ALA A 191 10.06 16.20 -4.31
N GLY A 192 8.76 16.04 -4.03
CA GLY A 192 8.07 14.75 -4.08
C GLY A 192 7.70 14.29 -5.49
N ASP A 193 7.69 15.18 -6.48
CA ASP A 193 7.11 14.89 -7.81
C ASP A 193 7.76 13.68 -8.49
N ILE A 194 9.10 13.56 -8.43
CA ILE A 194 9.81 12.43 -9.04
C ILE A 194 9.43 11.09 -8.40
N TYR A 195 9.21 11.08 -7.08
CA TYR A 195 8.89 9.86 -6.34
C TYR A 195 7.41 9.51 -6.48
N ARG A 196 6.53 10.52 -6.47
CA ARG A 196 5.10 10.36 -6.74
C ARG A 196 4.88 9.65 -8.07
N ARG A 197 5.51 10.16 -9.14
CA ARG A 197 5.40 9.55 -10.48
C ARG A 197 5.91 8.11 -10.52
N ALA A 198 6.96 7.80 -9.76
CA ALA A 198 7.48 6.44 -9.66
C ALA A 198 6.57 5.50 -8.87
N ILE A 199 5.95 5.99 -7.79
CA ILE A 199 5.03 5.22 -6.96
C ILE A 199 3.71 4.98 -7.72
N ASP A 200 3.23 5.97 -8.49
CA ASP A 200 1.98 5.90 -9.26
C ASP A 200 2.12 5.16 -10.61
N GLY A 201 3.28 4.57 -10.90
CA GLY A 201 3.48 3.78 -12.11
C GLY A 201 3.86 4.60 -13.36
N GLU A 202 3.84 5.93 -13.27
CA GLU A 202 4.01 6.82 -14.42
C GLU A 202 5.45 6.86 -14.94
N ARG A 203 6.44 6.92 -14.04
CA ARG A 203 7.84 7.07 -14.46
C ARG A 203 8.83 6.76 -13.36
N LEU A 204 9.91 6.05 -13.70
CA LEU A 204 11.05 5.87 -12.80
C LEU A 204 11.64 7.22 -12.36
N ALA A 205 12.28 7.23 -11.19
CA ALA A 205 12.86 8.44 -10.60
C ALA A 205 13.98 9.06 -11.47
N ASP A 206 14.64 8.25 -12.31
CA ASP A 206 15.64 8.68 -13.29
C ASP A 206 15.04 9.20 -14.61
N ASN A 207 13.71 9.21 -14.74
CA ASN A 207 12.98 9.65 -15.93
C ASN A 207 13.29 8.82 -17.20
N SER A 208 13.74 7.57 -17.09
CA SER A 208 14.02 6.74 -18.25
C SER A 208 12.75 6.20 -18.92
N ARG A 209 11.85 5.56 -18.16
CA ARG A 209 10.63 4.88 -18.64
C ARG A 209 9.55 4.74 -17.56
N GLY A 210 8.42 4.09 -17.86
CA GLY A 210 7.36 3.84 -16.88
C GLY A 210 7.85 2.94 -15.73
N SER A 211 7.45 3.21 -14.49
CA SER A 211 7.87 2.37 -13.35
C SER A 211 7.07 1.07 -13.23
N TRP A 212 5.89 1.01 -13.85
CA TRP A 212 5.11 -0.21 -14.07
C TRP A 212 5.19 -0.67 -15.54
N GLU A 213 6.35 -0.54 -16.17
CA GLU A 213 6.62 -1.02 -17.52
C GLU A 213 7.52 -2.26 -17.45
N LEU A 214 7.27 -3.25 -18.31
CA LEU A 214 8.10 -4.46 -18.37
C LEU A 214 9.42 -4.20 -19.14
N PRO A 215 10.56 -4.81 -18.73
CA PRO A 215 10.77 -5.58 -17.49
C PRO A 215 10.73 -4.67 -16.25
N LEU A 216 10.40 -5.15 -15.05
CA LEU A 216 10.38 -4.29 -13.86
C LEU A 216 11.77 -4.00 -13.30
N GLU A 217 12.04 -2.76 -12.85
CA GLU A 217 13.30 -2.43 -12.15
C GLU A 217 13.30 -2.95 -10.70
N PRO A 218 14.42 -3.48 -10.18
CA PRO A 218 14.56 -3.78 -8.76
C PRO A 218 14.33 -2.54 -7.89
N HIS A 219 13.73 -2.75 -6.72
CA HIS A 219 13.41 -1.72 -5.73
C HIS A 219 12.66 -0.49 -6.30
N ASN A 220 11.84 -0.71 -7.34
CA ASN A 220 11.17 0.35 -8.09
C ASN A 220 12.13 1.48 -8.55
N GLY A 221 13.33 1.12 -9.02
CA GLY A 221 14.37 2.09 -9.39
C GLY A 221 15.00 2.79 -8.18
N GLY A 222 15.03 2.13 -7.02
CA GLY A 222 15.56 2.68 -5.76
C GLY A 222 14.55 3.50 -4.94
N VAL A 223 13.27 3.51 -5.31
CA VAL A 223 12.20 4.27 -4.64
C VAL A 223 11.61 3.51 -3.46
N GLU A 224 11.31 2.22 -3.63
CA GLU A 224 10.70 1.38 -2.60
C GLU A 224 11.46 0.03 -2.54
N PRO A 225 12.05 -0.34 -1.39
CA PRO A 225 12.73 -1.62 -1.29
C PRO A 225 11.79 -2.80 -1.55
N ASP A 226 12.16 -3.66 -2.50
CA ASP A 226 11.46 -4.92 -2.74
C ASP A 226 11.39 -5.81 -1.50
N TRP A 227 10.27 -6.52 -1.36
CA TRP A 227 10.04 -7.47 -0.29
C TRP A 227 10.74 -8.79 -0.60
N ILE A 228 12.00 -8.90 -0.20
CA ILE A 228 12.85 -10.07 -0.52
C ILE A 228 12.31 -11.40 0.05
N TRP A 229 11.44 -11.34 1.07
CA TRP A 229 10.74 -12.50 1.64
C TRP A 229 9.50 -12.93 0.83
N ALA A 230 9.09 -12.15 -0.18
CA ALA A 230 7.89 -12.41 -0.98
C ALA A 230 8.14 -13.30 -2.21
N GLY A 231 9.25 -14.04 -2.23
CA GLY A 231 9.59 -14.98 -3.29
C GLY A 231 10.28 -14.32 -4.49
N ASP A 232 10.57 -15.13 -5.50
CA ASP A 232 11.18 -14.69 -6.75
C ASP A 232 10.14 -14.16 -7.76
N GLU A 233 10.62 -13.63 -8.87
CA GLU A 233 9.77 -13.09 -9.93
C GLU A 233 8.77 -14.13 -10.48
N ALA A 234 9.20 -15.38 -10.63
CA ALA A 234 8.34 -16.46 -11.11
C ALA A 234 7.19 -16.74 -10.12
N SER A 235 7.48 -16.72 -8.82
CA SER A 235 6.48 -16.87 -7.76
C SER A 235 5.53 -15.68 -7.71
N ALA A 236 6.04 -14.45 -7.89
CA ALA A 236 5.23 -13.24 -7.95
C ALA A 236 4.24 -13.27 -9.12
N ARG A 237 4.69 -13.71 -10.31
CA ARG A 237 3.81 -13.87 -11.48
C ARG A 237 2.77 -14.96 -11.29
N ARG A 238 3.13 -16.09 -10.67
CA ARG A 238 2.17 -17.15 -10.30
C ARG A 238 1.13 -16.66 -9.31
N GLU A 239 1.53 -15.94 -8.27
CA GLU A 239 0.59 -15.36 -7.28
C GLU A 239 -0.38 -14.38 -7.97
N ALA A 240 0.13 -13.48 -8.83
CA ALA A 240 -0.73 -12.57 -9.58
C ALA A 240 -1.77 -13.30 -10.45
N ALA A 241 -1.34 -14.32 -11.20
CA ALA A 241 -2.23 -15.13 -12.03
C ALA A 241 -3.24 -15.95 -11.21
N GLU A 242 -2.80 -16.56 -10.10
CA GLU A 242 -3.67 -17.28 -9.16
C GLU A 242 -4.74 -16.35 -8.60
N ARG A 243 -4.34 -15.20 -8.04
CA ARG A 243 -5.27 -14.25 -7.41
C ARG A 243 -6.27 -13.67 -8.41
N LEU A 244 -5.83 -13.38 -9.63
CA LEU A 244 -6.70 -12.88 -10.70
C LEU A 244 -7.70 -13.95 -11.18
N SER A 245 -7.25 -15.20 -11.35
CA SER A 245 -8.09 -16.29 -11.87
C SER A 245 -9.06 -16.87 -10.83
N ALA A 246 -8.66 -16.93 -9.55
CA ALA A 246 -9.45 -17.53 -8.46
C ALA A 246 -10.80 -16.85 -8.24
N ASN A 247 -10.94 -15.57 -8.62
CA ASN A 247 -12.19 -14.82 -8.48
C ASN A 247 -12.54 -14.03 -9.75
N HIS A 248 -12.18 -14.55 -10.93
CA HIS A 248 -12.26 -13.84 -12.21
C HIS A 248 -13.64 -13.23 -12.50
N ILE A 249 -14.75 -13.91 -12.19
CA ILE A 249 -16.10 -13.39 -12.42
C ILE A 249 -16.31 -12.06 -11.69
N ALA A 250 -15.94 -11.99 -10.41
CA ALA A 250 -16.08 -10.78 -9.62
C ALA A 250 -15.05 -9.71 -10.03
N ILE A 251 -13.83 -10.12 -10.36
CA ILE A 251 -12.75 -9.19 -10.74
C ILE A 251 -13.03 -8.54 -12.10
N VAL A 252 -13.50 -9.28 -13.09
CA VAL A 252 -13.92 -8.74 -14.39
C VAL A 252 -15.02 -7.70 -14.19
N ARG A 253 -16.04 -8.02 -13.39
CA ARG A 253 -17.11 -7.08 -13.07
C ARG A 253 -16.61 -5.88 -12.26
N PHE A 254 -15.62 -6.05 -11.40
CA PHE A 254 -14.99 -4.94 -10.69
C PHE A 254 -14.20 -4.04 -11.63
N ALA A 255 -13.39 -4.61 -12.53
CA ALA A 255 -12.64 -3.89 -13.55
C ALA A 255 -13.57 -3.08 -14.46
N ALA A 256 -14.68 -3.67 -14.91
CA ALA A 256 -15.69 -3.03 -15.76
C ALA A 256 -16.37 -1.79 -15.13
N ARG A 257 -16.10 -1.46 -13.87
CA ARG A 257 -16.48 -0.18 -13.24
C ARG A 257 -15.72 1.01 -13.84
N GLY A 258 -14.57 0.80 -14.49
CA GLY A 258 -13.83 1.85 -15.20
C GLY A 258 -14.63 2.49 -16.33
N ALA A 259 -15.26 1.66 -17.18
CA ALA A 259 -16.23 2.11 -18.20
C ALA A 259 -17.64 2.40 -17.64
N GLY A 260 -17.82 2.23 -16.34
CA GLY A 260 -19.11 2.22 -15.67
C GLY A 260 -19.59 3.59 -15.25
N ARG A 261 -20.38 3.62 -14.18
CA ARG A 261 -20.87 4.85 -13.56
C ARG A 261 -20.31 4.98 -12.16
N LYS A 262 -19.96 6.22 -11.79
CA LYS A 262 -19.57 6.58 -10.42
C LYS A 262 -20.70 6.24 -9.46
N GLY A 263 -20.33 5.81 -8.26
CA GLY A 263 -21.27 5.44 -7.23
C GLY A 263 -22.02 6.62 -6.64
N MET A 264 -23.26 6.35 -6.21
CA MET A 264 -24.10 7.30 -5.48
C MET A 264 -24.56 6.65 -4.16
N PRO A 265 -24.39 7.32 -3.01
CA PRO A 265 -23.71 8.61 -2.83
C PRO A 265 -22.19 8.53 -3.09
N PRO A 266 -21.54 9.66 -3.47
CA PRO A 266 -20.10 9.68 -3.68
C PRO A 266 -19.34 9.49 -2.36
N VAL A 267 -18.14 8.95 -2.46
CA VAL A 267 -17.21 8.79 -1.34
C VAL A 267 -15.93 9.60 -1.59
N SER A 268 -15.16 9.90 -0.53
CA SER A 268 -13.96 10.73 -0.66
C SER A 268 -12.70 9.94 -1.02
N ALA A 269 -12.71 8.61 -0.92
CA ALA A 269 -11.61 7.74 -1.31
C ALA A 269 -11.67 7.43 -2.83
N PRO A 270 -10.80 8.01 -3.68
CA PRO A 270 -10.92 7.93 -5.14
C PRO A 270 -10.73 6.52 -5.70
N LEU A 271 -9.95 5.69 -5.01
CA LEU A 271 -9.66 4.32 -5.41
C LEU A 271 -10.58 3.28 -4.74
N ALA A 272 -11.47 3.69 -3.84
CA ALA A 272 -12.30 2.78 -3.07
C ALA A 272 -13.76 3.25 -3.04
N ASP A 273 -14.40 3.29 -4.23
CA ASP A 273 -15.83 3.56 -4.36
C ASP A 273 -16.63 2.25 -4.25
N PRO A 274 -17.31 1.98 -3.12
CA PRO A 274 -18.12 0.78 -2.95
C PRO A 274 -19.39 0.81 -3.81
N ASN A 275 -19.82 2.00 -4.25
CA ASN A 275 -21.09 2.24 -4.92
C ASN A 275 -20.95 2.26 -6.45
N ALA A 276 -19.73 2.19 -6.98
CA ALA A 276 -19.46 2.20 -8.42
C ALA A 276 -20.15 1.02 -9.14
N VAL A 277 -20.75 1.32 -10.30
CA VAL A 277 -21.56 0.36 -11.08
C VAL A 277 -20.82 0.00 -12.36
N PRO A 278 -20.65 -1.30 -12.69
CA PRO A 278 -19.95 -1.72 -13.90
C PRO A 278 -20.73 -1.44 -15.18
N SER A 279 -20.01 -1.33 -16.29
CA SER A 279 -20.57 -1.38 -17.64
C SER A 279 -20.64 -2.82 -18.13
N GLU A 280 -21.85 -3.32 -18.40
CA GLU A 280 -22.04 -4.68 -18.93
C GLU A 280 -21.49 -4.83 -20.36
N ALA A 281 -21.37 -3.72 -21.11
CA ALA A 281 -20.95 -3.75 -22.51
C ALA A 281 -19.51 -4.27 -22.67
N VAL A 282 -18.60 -3.90 -21.77
CA VAL A 282 -17.16 -4.20 -21.89
C VAL A 282 -16.75 -5.52 -21.23
N ILE A 283 -17.64 -6.17 -20.47
CA ILE A 283 -17.31 -7.35 -19.65
C ILE A 283 -16.66 -8.47 -20.47
N GLY A 284 -17.18 -8.77 -21.66
CA GLY A 284 -16.65 -9.84 -22.50
C GLY A 284 -15.20 -9.58 -22.94
N SER A 285 -14.89 -8.36 -23.38
CA SER A 285 -13.54 -7.98 -23.79
C SER A 285 -12.58 -7.88 -22.61
N VAL A 286 -13.06 -7.39 -21.45
CA VAL A 286 -12.27 -7.36 -20.22
C VAL A 286 -11.93 -8.78 -19.76
N ASP A 287 -12.89 -9.72 -19.75
CA ASP A 287 -12.62 -11.13 -19.41
C ASP A 287 -11.59 -11.76 -20.36
N ALA A 288 -11.76 -11.57 -21.66
CA ALA A 288 -10.82 -12.09 -22.66
C ALA A 288 -9.39 -11.57 -22.43
N ILE A 289 -9.23 -10.25 -22.23
CA ILE A 289 -7.92 -9.65 -21.96
C ILE A 289 -7.33 -10.15 -20.64
N LEU A 290 -8.12 -10.22 -19.56
CA LEU A 290 -7.61 -10.67 -18.27
C LEU A 290 -7.16 -12.13 -18.31
N ARG A 291 -7.81 -12.99 -19.10
CA ARG A 291 -7.33 -14.36 -19.36
C ARG A 291 -5.98 -14.36 -20.08
N ILE A 292 -5.82 -13.53 -21.10
CA ILE A 292 -4.55 -13.38 -21.81
C ILE A 292 -3.46 -12.84 -20.90
N VAL A 293 -3.78 -11.88 -20.02
CA VAL A 293 -2.87 -11.36 -18.99
C VAL A 293 -2.45 -12.46 -18.02
N CYS A 294 -3.37 -13.32 -17.55
CA CYS A 294 -3.03 -14.48 -16.72
C CYS A 294 -2.04 -15.41 -17.43
N MET A 295 -2.27 -15.72 -18.71
CA MET A 295 -1.36 -16.56 -19.49
C MET A 295 0.01 -15.88 -19.68
N ALA A 296 0.03 -14.58 -19.99
CA ALA A 296 1.25 -13.78 -20.12
C ALA A 296 2.06 -13.70 -18.81
N LEU A 297 1.41 -13.65 -17.66
CA LEU A 297 2.08 -13.76 -16.37
C LEU A 297 2.83 -15.09 -16.23
N LEU A 298 2.21 -16.20 -16.64
CA LEU A 298 2.78 -17.54 -16.50
C LEU A 298 3.86 -17.86 -17.55
N GLU A 299 3.64 -17.47 -18.81
CA GLU A 299 4.42 -17.92 -19.97
C GLU A 299 5.22 -16.79 -20.64
N GLY A 300 4.95 -15.53 -20.28
CA GLY A 300 5.58 -14.34 -20.84
C GLY A 300 4.73 -13.62 -21.90
N THR A 301 4.88 -12.30 -21.99
CA THR A 301 4.12 -11.43 -22.91
C THR A 301 4.34 -11.78 -24.38
N GLU A 302 5.56 -12.18 -24.75
CA GLU A 302 5.92 -12.53 -26.12
C GLU A 302 5.07 -13.69 -26.67
N GLN A 303 4.79 -14.70 -25.85
CA GLN A 303 4.03 -15.88 -26.28
C GLN A 303 2.54 -15.57 -26.53
N HIS A 304 2.00 -14.53 -25.89
CA HIS A 304 0.58 -14.20 -25.97
C HIS A 304 0.28 -12.89 -26.69
N SER A 305 1.30 -12.22 -27.23
CA SER A 305 1.13 -10.99 -28.02
C SER A 305 0.19 -11.19 -29.22
N ALA A 306 0.32 -12.30 -29.94
CA ALA A 306 -0.56 -12.59 -31.07
C ALA A 306 -2.03 -12.79 -30.67
N ALA A 307 -2.28 -13.51 -29.56
CA ALA A 307 -3.62 -13.74 -29.03
C ALA A 307 -4.25 -12.42 -28.53
N LEU A 308 -3.45 -11.56 -27.90
CA LEU A 308 -3.87 -10.22 -27.51
C LEU A 308 -4.27 -9.39 -28.72
N MET A 309 -3.44 -9.35 -29.77
CA MET A 309 -3.72 -8.56 -30.96
C MET A 309 -5.01 -8.98 -31.68
N GLN A 310 -5.36 -10.26 -31.66
CA GLN A 310 -6.66 -10.71 -32.18
C GLN A 310 -7.84 -10.08 -31.41
N THR A 311 -7.73 -10.03 -30.08
CA THR A 311 -8.75 -9.40 -29.23
C THR A 311 -8.77 -7.88 -29.43
N VAL A 312 -7.60 -7.25 -29.54
CA VAL A 312 -7.45 -5.81 -29.81
C VAL A 312 -8.13 -5.42 -31.13
N ASN A 313 -7.97 -6.21 -32.20
CA ASN A 313 -8.61 -5.94 -33.48
C ASN A 313 -10.14 -5.93 -33.37
N ILE A 314 -10.73 -6.84 -32.58
CA ILE A 314 -12.18 -6.87 -32.33
C ILE A 314 -12.62 -5.62 -31.56
N ILE A 315 -11.85 -5.22 -30.54
CA ILE A 315 -12.12 -4.01 -29.73
C ILE A 315 -12.06 -2.76 -30.62
N HIS A 316 -11.06 -2.65 -31.50
CA HIS A 316 -10.89 -1.52 -32.41
C HIS A 316 -12.07 -1.43 -33.41
N GLN A 317 -12.51 -2.57 -33.97
CA GLN A 317 -13.66 -2.64 -34.86
C GLN A 317 -14.98 -2.24 -34.19
N ALA A 318 -15.11 -2.44 -32.87
CA ALA A 318 -16.27 -2.02 -32.09
C ALA A 318 -16.33 -0.49 -31.83
N GLY A 319 -15.28 0.25 -32.19
CA GLY A 319 -15.24 1.71 -32.17
C GLY A 319 -14.57 2.31 -30.94
N LYS A 320 -14.18 3.58 -31.08
CA LYS A 320 -13.33 4.29 -30.11
C LYS A 320 -13.91 4.40 -28.70
N GLU A 321 -15.23 4.58 -28.58
CA GLU A 321 -15.89 4.65 -27.27
C GLU A 321 -15.79 3.32 -26.52
N PHE A 322 -16.00 2.21 -27.23
CA PHE A 322 -15.85 0.87 -26.68
C PHE A 322 -14.40 0.57 -26.29
N GLN A 323 -13.45 0.90 -27.16
CA GLN A 323 -12.01 0.81 -26.90
C GLN A 323 -11.60 1.55 -25.62
N ASN A 324 -12.02 2.81 -25.49
CA ASN A 324 -11.75 3.61 -24.28
C ASN A 324 -12.34 2.94 -23.03
N GLY A 325 -13.57 2.41 -23.10
CA GLY A 325 -14.18 1.70 -21.99
C GLY A 325 -13.38 0.47 -21.55
N VAL A 326 -12.83 -0.30 -22.50
CA VAL A 326 -11.96 -1.43 -22.16
C VAL A 326 -10.67 -0.96 -21.47
N VAL A 327 -10.01 0.08 -22.02
CA VAL A 327 -8.80 0.68 -21.42
C VAL A 327 -9.07 1.19 -20.01
N ASP A 328 -10.13 1.98 -19.83
CA ASP A 328 -10.55 2.52 -18.53
C ASP A 328 -10.81 1.40 -17.52
N SER A 329 -11.35 0.27 -17.96
CA SER A 329 -11.63 -0.88 -17.10
C SER A 329 -10.36 -1.61 -16.64
N LEU A 330 -9.37 -1.76 -17.53
CA LEU A 330 -8.07 -2.33 -17.16
C LEU A 330 -7.29 -1.40 -16.23
N ALA A 331 -7.28 -0.09 -16.52
CA ALA A 331 -6.68 0.92 -15.66
C ALA A 331 -7.37 0.97 -14.28
N TYR A 332 -8.70 0.85 -14.26
CA TYR A 332 -9.47 0.81 -13.01
C TYR A 332 -9.03 -0.34 -12.11
N LEU A 333 -8.81 -1.53 -12.67
CA LEU A 333 -8.28 -2.69 -11.93
C LEU A 333 -6.83 -2.45 -11.50
N ARG A 334 -5.95 -2.02 -12.41
CA ARG A 334 -4.51 -1.76 -12.17
C ARG A 334 -4.30 -0.87 -10.95
N ASP A 335 -5.03 0.25 -10.91
CA ASP A 335 -4.90 1.27 -9.87
C ASP A 335 -5.54 0.84 -8.54
N ARG A 336 -6.33 -0.24 -8.52
CA ARG A 336 -7.10 -0.68 -7.34
C ARG A 336 -6.67 -2.04 -6.80
N VAL A 337 -5.51 -2.54 -7.22
CA VAL A 337 -4.85 -3.66 -6.56
C VAL A 337 -4.35 -3.22 -5.18
N GLY A 338 -4.89 -3.82 -4.12
CA GLY A 338 -4.49 -3.54 -2.74
C GLY A 338 -3.38 -4.47 -2.26
N VAL A 339 -2.36 -3.89 -1.62
CA VAL A 339 -1.20 -4.61 -1.08
C VAL A 339 -1.20 -4.52 0.45
N PRO A 340 -1.08 -5.62 1.22
CA PRO A 340 -0.89 -7.01 0.78
C PRO A 340 -2.22 -7.79 0.62
N ARG A 341 -3.37 -7.12 0.81
CA ARG A 341 -4.70 -7.76 0.89
C ARG A 341 -5.02 -8.62 -0.32
N ASP A 342 -4.82 -8.08 -1.53
CA ASP A 342 -5.13 -8.79 -2.77
C ASP A 342 -3.96 -9.66 -3.20
N MET A 343 -2.74 -9.14 -3.06
CA MET A 343 -1.47 -9.85 -3.29
C MET A 343 -0.28 -9.08 -2.70
N LYS A 344 0.86 -9.76 -2.55
CA LYS A 344 2.12 -9.15 -2.08
C LYS A 344 2.67 -8.13 -3.10
N LEU A 345 3.55 -7.24 -2.64
CA LEU A 345 4.12 -6.17 -3.46
C LEU A 345 4.68 -6.68 -4.82
N PRO A 346 5.56 -7.71 -4.89
CA PRO A 346 6.09 -8.15 -6.18
C PRO A 346 5.00 -8.63 -7.15
N ALA A 347 3.99 -9.35 -6.65
CA ALA A 347 2.87 -9.81 -7.46
C ALA A 347 1.99 -8.65 -7.96
N ALA A 348 1.75 -7.65 -7.11
CA ALA A 348 1.01 -6.44 -7.50
C ALA A 348 1.76 -5.65 -8.58
N ARG A 349 3.09 -5.49 -8.45
CA ARG A 349 3.93 -4.86 -9.47
C ARG A 349 3.85 -5.61 -10.79
N GLN A 350 3.93 -6.95 -10.76
CA GLN A 350 3.80 -7.79 -11.95
C GLN A 350 2.43 -7.63 -12.61
N LEU A 351 1.33 -7.71 -11.86
CA LEU A 351 -0.02 -7.52 -12.40
C LEU A 351 -0.18 -6.13 -13.03
N ARG A 352 0.25 -5.07 -12.33
CA ARG A 352 0.16 -3.69 -12.84
C ARG A 352 0.92 -3.52 -14.16
N ALA A 353 2.11 -4.09 -14.27
CA ALA A 353 2.91 -4.03 -15.49
C ALA A 353 2.33 -4.82 -16.66
N HIS A 354 1.74 -5.99 -16.40
CA HIS A 354 1.07 -6.78 -17.44
C HIS A 354 -0.25 -6.14 -17.89
N LEU A 355 -0.96 -5.44 -17.00
CA LEU A 355 -2.12 -4.63 -17.39
C LEU A 355 -1.70 -3.44 -18.27
N ASN A 356 -0.59 -2.76 -17.95
CA ASN A 356 -0.05 -1.71 -18.81
C ASN A 356 0.35 -2.24 -20.18
N TRP A 357 1.03 -3.38 -20.26
CA TRP A 357 1.34 -4.04 -21.53
C TRP A 357 0.07 -4.27 -22.39
N ALA A 358 -1.02 -4.74 -21.77
CA ALA A 358 -2.28 -4.93 -22.47
C ALA A 358 -2.91 -3.60 -22.93
N ILE A 359 -2.89 -2.58 -22.06
CA ILE A 359 -3.41 -1.23 -22.35
C ILE A 359 -2.64 -0.60 -23.52
N GLU A 360 -1.31 -0.65 -23.51
CA GLU A 360 -0.46 -0.11 -24.58
C GLU A 360 -0.80 -0.74 -25.92
N LYS A 361 -0.94 -2.07 -25.99
CA LYS A 361 -1.34 -2.76 -27.22
C LYS A 361 -2.72 -2.36 -27.73
N ILE A 362 -3.66 -2.02 -26.83
CA ILE A 362 -4.98 -1.52 -27.22
C ILE A 362 -4.90 -0.09 -27.75
N LEU A 363 -4.01 0.74 -27.20
CA LEU A 363 -3.88 2.16 -27.58
C LEU A 363 -3.07 2.37 -28.86
N ASP A 364 -2.09 1.50 -29.12
CA ASP A 364 -1.19 1.58 -30.28
C ASP A 364 -1.83 1.05 -31.59
N ALA A 365 -2.96 0.34 -31.51
CA ALA A 365 -3.67 -0.26 -32.63
C ALA A 365 -4.81 0.63 -33.15
#